data_AF-A0A9P1AM95-F1
#
_entry.id   AF-A0A9P1AM95-F1
#
_cell.length_a   1.000
_cell.length_b   1.000
_cell.length_c   1.000
_cell.angle_alpha   90.00
_cell.angle_beta   90.00
_cell.angle_gamma   90.00
#
_symmetry.space_group_name_H-M   'P 1'
#
loop_
_entity.id
_entity.type
_entity.pdbx_description
1 polymer ?
#
loop_
_entity_poly.entity_id
_entity_poly.type
_entity_poly.pdbx_seq_one_letter_code
_entity_poly.pdbx_strand_id
1 'polypeptide(L)'
;MEPLKSIIGIVVGRDFDPQKYYVWSNETYVGRDGMILVPFGVRVDLGDWLVVSFGPIQAATFFPSQKSEHTPRFESSDFRVIRAIYETTPIGKTVQIKLNQCLTAGQTVIEHHFFKKIYNDTVLVGDGDWNLTIRRVEPRVGYGRESVWILDRVASIPERPKTGKDVIGIVVGTKNASENYVWCKETRPGLDGTIVVPDSGPLPSGTWVRMSFTQQEVDVYFENEQEIRFKSWNYSVMTEIYETEPMGLTIDMKLKCFIAGLREARDIYFHFVGLIHNKTVFELGGKYEITIRRGYATRARDGVTWSVWYLYNFKAIRVCPQPAQLLPSPLMLPPLPSLPRRPHFTAIIERLQSPPPPAAQPSPKPVMAIITRIEKKSKTEHIYCWLFDKHSDAKLHMKIEAWEMNLREGSTISAVFTLTSEDKYLSEDRDVKKVETGEYCYETRDNGDGIDVRMCSNEHKLGDESDTEARALKCPVLYHAHFGNVLDKDRMVKMSVREKMHMWIRRFRVKGTHRWVVVESIAF
;
A
#
# COMPACT_ATOMS: atom_id res chain seq x y z
N MET A 1 -33.19 -15.85 17.27
CA MET A 1 -31.91 -16.48 17.66
C MET A 1 -30.85 -15.43 17.53
N GLU A 2 -30.12 -15.11 18.60
CA GLU A 2 -28.96 -14.21 18.49
C GLU A 2 -27.88 -14.85 17.60
N PRO A 3 -27.14 -14.05 16.82
CA PRO A 3 -26.14 -14.58 15.89
C PRO A 3 -24.98 -15.22 16.67
N LEU A 4 -24.64 -16.46 16.31
CA LEU A 4 -23.43 -17.13 16.77
C LEU A 4 -22.21 -16.35 16.26
N LYS A 5 -21.25 -16.06 17.15
CA LYS A 5 -19.96 -15.50 16.71
C LYS A 5 -19.09 -16.66 16.27
N SER A 6 -18.60 -16.62 15.04
CA SER A 6 -17.59 -17.55 14.56
C SER A 6 -16.26 -16.82 14.34
N ILE A 7 -15.16 -17.47 14.68
CA ILE A 7 -13.82 -16.99 14.35
C ILE A 7 -13.11 -18.03 13.48
N ILE A 8 -12.14 -17.56 12.71
CA ILE A 8 -11.22 -18.42 11.98
C ILE A 8 -9.91 -18.48 12.77
N GLY A 9 -9.37 -19.69 12.93
CA GLY A 9 -8.08 -19.90 13.58
C GLY A 9 -7.26 -21.01 12.95
N ILE A 10 -6.02 -21.13 13.41
CA ILE A 10 -5.05 -22.12 12.96
C ILE A 10 -4.56 -22.90 14.17
N VAL A 11 -4.49 -24.21 14.05
CA VAL A 11 -3.89 -25.07 15.07
C VAL A 11 -2.38 -24.85 15.07
N VAL A 12 -1.85 -24.24 16.12
CA VAL A 12 -0.45 -23.82 16.22
C VAL A 12 0.38 -24.66 17.20
N GLY A 13 -0.29 -25.44 18.04
CA GLY A 13 0.35 -26.24 19.06
C GLY A 13 -0.58 -27.30 19.61
N ARG A 14 0.00 -28.27 20.31
CA ARG A 14 -0.72 -29.31 21.04
C ARG A 14 -0.35 -29.19 22.52
N ASP A 15 -1.33 -29.33 23.39
CA ASP A 15 -1.09 -29.35 24.83
C ASP A 15 -0.55 -30.72 25.27
N PHE A 16 -0.16 -30.84 26.53
CA PHE A 16 0.20 -32.15 27.12
C PHE A 16 -0.99 -33.11 27.14
N ASP A 17 -2.20 -32.58 27.27
CA ASP A 17 -3.43 -33.34 27.08
C ASP A 17 -3.64 -33.62 25.58
N PRO A 18 -3.72 -34.90 25.16
CA PRO A 18 -3.81 -35.26 23.75
C PRO A 18 -5.09 -34.76 23.06
N GLN A 19 -6.12 -34.35 23.82
CA GLN A 19 -7.37 -33.81 23.29
C GLN A 19 -7.38 -32.29 23.19
N LYS A 20 -6.34 -31.60 23.69
CA LYS A 20 -6.29 -30.14 23.73
C LYS A 20 -5.29 -29.60 22.73
N TYR A 21 -5.75 -28.64 21.91
CA TYR A 21 -4.93 -28.01 20.87
C TYR A 21 -5.01 -26.50 20.99
N TYR A 22 -3.86 -25.85 20.80
CA TYR A 22 -3.75 -24.40 20.78
C TYR A 22 -4.15 -23.87 19.42
N VAL A 23 -5.06 -22.90 19.41
CA VAL A 23 -5.60 -22.27 18.21
C VAL A 23 -5.31 -20.79 18.24
N TRP A 24 -4.54 -20.35 17.26
CA TRP A 24 -4.30 -18.93 17.04
C TRP A 24 -5.45 -18.32 16.25
N SER A 25 -5.86 -17.11 16.64
CA SER A 25 -6.75 -16.29 15.83
C SER A 25 -6.37 -14.83 15.96
N ASN A 26 -6.69 -14.02 14.94
CA ASN A 26 -6.50 -12.58 15.03
C ASN A 26 -7.52 -11.89 15.95
N GLU A 27 -8.52 -12.64 16.39
CA GLU A 27 -9.52 -12.25 17.38
C GLU A 27 -9.04 -12.53 18.82
N THR A 28 -7.96 -13.29 19.06
CA THR A 28 -7.45 -13.47 20.43
C THR A 28 -6.52 -12.33 20.84
N TYR A 29 -6.30 -12.19 22.15
CA TYR A 29 -5.25 -11.31 22.67
C TYR A 29 -3.87 -11.89 22.31
N VAL A 30 -2.89 -11.02 22.06
CA VAL A 30 -1.55 -11.45 21.62
C VAL A 30 -0.92 -12.33 22.71
N GLY A 31 -0.25 -13.41 22.30
CA GLY A 31 0.30 -14.42 23.22
C GLY A 31 -0.71 -15.30 23.97
N ARG A 32 -2.02 -15.10 23.82
CA ARG A 32 -3.06 -15.93 24.45
C ARG A 32 -3.86 -16.66 23.39
N ASP A 33 -3.27 -17.72 22.87
CA ASP A 33 -3.98 -18.61 21.95
C ASP A 33 -5.18 -19.24 22.64
N GLY A 34 -6.27 -19.35 21.91
CA GLY A 34 -7.40 -20.13 22.39
C GLY A 34 -7.07 -21.61 22.39
N MET A 35 -7.97 -22.39 22.94
CA MET A 35 -7.84 -23.82 23.04
C MET A 35 -9.10 -24.49 22.52
N ILE A 36 -8.91 -25.58 21.78
CA ILE A 36 -10.02 -26.46 21.42
C ILE A 36 -9.90 -27.78 22.15
N LEU A 37 -11.05 -28.36 22.49
CA LEU A 37 -11.18 -29.71 23.01
C LEU A 37 -11.71 -30.61 21.90
N VAL A 38 -10.88 -31.55 21.47
CA VAL A 38 -11.15 -32.45 20.35
C VAL A 38 -11.82 -33.73 20.88
N PRO A 39 -13.08 -34.02 20.50
CA PRO A 39 -13.74 -35.27 20.89
C PRO A 39 -13.01 -36.50 20.35
N PHE A 40 -13.15 -37.64 21.04
CA PHE A 40 -12.60 -38.91 20.57
C PHE A 40 -13.08 -39.23 19.14
N GLY A 41 -12.13 -39.58 18.27
CA GLY A 41 -12.38 -39.95 16.87
C GLY A 41 -12.34 -38.77 15.88
N VAL A 42 -12.29 -37.52 16.34
CA VAL A 42 -12.08 -36.35 15.47
C VAL A 42 -10.58 -36.14 15.28
N ARG A 43 -10.14 -36.07 14.02
CA ARG A 43 -8.74 -35.81 13.67
C ARG A 43 -8.53 -34.31 13.51
N VAL A 44 -7.53 -33.78 14.22
CA VAL A 44 -7.03 -32.42 14.12
C VAL A 44 -5.51 -32.48 14.18
N ASP A 45 -4.85 -31.91 13.18
CA ASP A 45 -3.40 -31.88 13.06
C ASP A 45 -2.85 -30.44 13.23
N LEU A 46 -1.56 -30.31 13.55
CA LEU A 46 -0.89 -29.01 13.53
C LEU A 46 -1.01 -28.40 12.13
N GLY A 47 -1.31 -27.10 12.07
CA GLY A 47 -1.51 -26.37 10.83
C GLY A 47 -2.92 -26.46 10.23
N ASP A 48 -3.82 -27.25 10.83
CA ASP A 48 -5.22 -27.27 10.41
C ASP A 48 -5.88 -25.91 10.65
N TRP A 49 -6.72 -25.54 9.69
CA TRP A 49 -7.52 -24.33 9.75
C TRP A 49 -8.91 -24.68 10.25
N LEU A 50 -9.44 -23.85 11.16
CA LEU A 50 -10.67 -24.14 11.86
C LEU A 50 -11.60 -22.93 11.82
N VAL A 51 -12.90 -23.21 11.79
CA VAL A 51 -13.93 -22.26 12.23
C VAL A 51 -14.38 -22.71 13.61
N VAL A 52 -14.27 -21.81 14.60
CA VAL A 52 -14.71 -22.06 15.98
C VAL A 52 -15.93 -21.18 16.26
N SER A 53 -16.99 -21.78 16.77
CA SER A 53 -18.26 -21.11 17.04
C SER A 53 -18.44 -20.85 18.54
N PHE A 54 -19.04 -19.70 18.85
CA PHE A 54 -19.28 -19.25 20.21
C PHE A 54 -20.71 -18.73 20.36
N GLY A 55 -21.33 -19.13 21.47
CA GLY A 55 -22.57 -18.51 21.92
C GLY A 55 -22.36 -17.04 22.29
N PRO A 56 -23.42 -16.21 22.33
CA PRO A 56 -23.32 -14.78 22.63
C PRO A 56 -22.59 -14.45 23.94
N ILE A 57 -22.84 -15.23 24.99
CA ILE A 57 -22.19 -15.08 26.31
C ILE A 57 -20.68 -15.34 26.19
N GLN A 58 -20.29 -16.47 25.58
CA GLN A 58 -18.88 -16.82 25.35
C GLN A 58 -18.19 -15.78 24.49
N ALA A 59 -18.86 -15.29 23.45
CA ALA A 59 -18.34 -14.28 22.54
C ALA A 59 -18.03 -12.97 23.28
N ALA A 60 -18.91 -12.51 24.17
CA ALA A 60 -18.71 -11.32 24.99
C ALA A 60 -17.56 -11.51 25.99
N THR A 61 -17.40 -12.71 26.55
CA THR A 61 -16.32 -13.04 27.50
C THR A 61 -14.95 -13.10 26.83
N PHE A 62 -14.84 -13.82 25.71
CA PHE A 62 -13.55 -14.11 25.08
C PHE A 62 -13.10 -13.03 24.09
N PHE A 63 -14.04 -12.27 23.52
CA PHE A 63 -13.75 -11.28 22.48
C PHE A 63 -14.37 -9.91 22.79
N PRO A 64 -14.04 -9.31 23.95
CA PRO A 64 -14.53 -7.98 24.30
C PRO A 64 -14.00 -6.92 23.33
N SER A 65 -14.73 -5.82 23.20
CA SER A 65 -14.37 -4.68 22.34
C SER A 65 -13.01 -4.06 22.71
N GLN A 66 -12.64 -4.10 23.98
CA GLN A 66 -11.31 -3.74 24.48
C GLN A 66 -10.65 -4.97 25.09
N LYS A 67 -9.58 -5.45 24.44
CA LYS A 67 -8.80 -6.60 24.90
C LYS A 67 -7.66 -6.09 25.78
N SER A 68 -7.35 -6.84 26.83
CA SER A 68 -6.23 -6.58 27.73
C SER A 68 -5.52 -7.87 28.07
N GLU A 69 -4.39 -7.77 28.77
CA GLU A 69 -3.69 -8.93 29.32
C GLU A 69 -4.56 -9.76 30.28
N HIS A 70 -5.70 -9.25 30.75
CA HIS A 70 -6.63 -10.00 31.58
C HIS A 70 -7.73 -10.71 30.78
N THR A 71 -7.82 -10.48 29.46
CA THR A 71 -8.80 -11.17 28.62
C THR A 71 -8.55 -12.68 28.64
N PRO A 72 -9.54 -13.51 29.01
CA PRO A 72 -9.38 -14.95 29.11
C PRO A 72 -9.12 -15.57 27.74
N ARG A 73 -8.36 -16.67 27.71
CA ARG A 73 -8.28 -17.50 26.51
C ARG A 73 -9.63 -18.19 26.31
N PHE A 74 -10.05 -18.37 25.06
CA PHE A 74 -11.25 -19.17 24.81
C PHE A 74 -10.92 -20.65 24.96
N GLU A 75 -11.93 -21.42 25.38
CA GLU A 75 -11.95 -22.88 25.30
C GLU A 75 -13.25 -23.28 24.60
N SER A 76 -13.18 -24.12 23.55
CA SER A 76 -14.37 -24.57 22.82
C SER A 76 -14.23 -25.99 22.30
N SER A 77 -15.32 -26.74 22.29
CA SER A 77 -15.46 -28.00 21.57
C SER A 77 -16.28 -27.87 20.28
N ASP A 78 -16.87 -26.69 20.02
CA ASP A 78 -17.67 -26.41 18.83
C ASP A 78 -16.81 -25.79 17.75
N PHE A 79 -16.27 -26.65 16.89
CA PHE A 79 -15.45 -26.26 15.76
C PHE A 79 -15.64 -27.20 14.58
N ARG A 80 -15.24 -26.72 13.39
CA ARG A 80 -15.07 -27.56 12.20
C ARG A 80 -13.75 -27.27 11.52
N VAL A 81 -13.08 -28.31 11.05
CA VAL A 81 -11.90 -28.20 10.19
C VAL A 81 -12.34 -27.68 8.82
N ILE A 82 -11.61 -26.70 8.30
CA ILE A 82 -11.82 -26.11 6.98
C ILE A 82 -10.55 -26.26 6.14
N ARG A 83 -10.69 -26.05 4.83
CA ARG A 83 -9.52 -25.99 3.95
C ARG A 83 -8.62 -24.83 4.36
N ALA A 84 -7.31 -25.05 4.24
CA ALA A 84 -6.32 -24.05 4.57
C ALA A 84 -6.52 -22.76 3.75
N ILE A 85 -6.50 -21.61 4.44
CA ILE A 85 -6.58 -20.30 3.80
C ILE A 85 -5.21 -19.91 3.23
N TYR A 86 -4.14 -20.29 3.92
CA TYR A 86 -2.77 -20.17 3.47
C TYR A 86 -2.07 -21.53 3.56
N GLU A 87 -1.12 -21.78 2.67
CA GLU A 87 -0.31 -23.00 2.74
C GLU A 87 0.41 -23.03 4.09
N THR A 88 0.17 -24.11 4.84
CA THR A 88 0.66 -24.27 6.20
C THR A 88 1.51 -25.52 6.27
N THR A 89 2.71 -25.41 6.84
CA THR A 89 3.65 -26.52 7.00
C THR A 89 3.99 -26.67 8.48
N PRO A 90 3.67 -27.81 9.11
CA PRO A 90 4.09 -28.09 10.47
C PRO A 90 5.61 -28.21 10.55
N ILE A 91 6.25 -27.50 11.47
CA ILE A 91 7.70 -27.60 11.73
C ILE A 91 7.95 -27.78 13.21
N GLY A 92 8.35 -28.99 13.60
CA GLY A 92 8.58 -29.34 15.00
C GLY A 92 7.32 -29.14 15.83
N LYS A 93 7.37 -28.18 16.77
CA LYS A 93 6.26 -27.81 17.66
C LYS A 93 5.50 -26.55 17.23
N THR A 94 5.79 -26.01 16.05
CA THR A 94 5.18 -24.78 15.53
C THR A 94 4.70 -24.97 14.08
N VAL A 95 4.16 -23.91 13.50
CA VAL A 95 3.70 -23.87 12.11
C VAL A 95 4.43 -22.77 11.34
N GLN A 96 4.74 -23.08 10.08
CA GLN A 96 5.11 -22.11 9.06
C GLN A 96 3.92 -21.86 8.14
N ILE A 97 3.82 -20.63 7.65
CA ILE A 97 2.77 -20.21 6.73
C ILE A 97 3.42 -19.50 5.56
N LYS A 98 3.05 -19.86 4.34
CA LYS A 98 3.43 -19.13 3.14
C LYS A 98 2.31 -18.19 2.71
N LEU A 99 2.66 -16.93 2.43
CA LEU A 99 1.72 -15.92 1.99
C LEU A 99 2.39 -14.93 1.04
N ASN A 100 1.58 -14.26 0.22
CA ASN A 100 2.05 -13.24 -0.71
C ASN A 100 1.78 -11.86 -0.11
N GLN A 101 2.77 -11.00 -0.11
CA GLN A 101 2.65 -9.68 0.49
C GLN A 101 3.55 -8.68 -0.23
N CYS A 102 3.00 -7.51 -0.50
CA CYS A 102 3.78 -6.35 -0.93
C CYS A 102 4.54 -5.79 0.27
N LEU A 103 5.85 -5.66 0.13
CA LEU A 103 6.75 -5.12 1.14
C LEU A 103 7.41 -3.83 0.67
N THR A 104 7.74 -2.98 1.64
CA THR A 104 8.53 -1.78 1.43
C THR A 104 9.95 -1.99 1.95
N ALA A 105 10.93 -1.37 1.32
CA ALA A 105 12.33 -1.46 1.67
C ALA A 105 12.56 -1.02 3.11
N GLY A 106 13.29 -1.84 3.87
CA GLY A 106 13.58 -1.57 5.29
C GLY A 106 12.40 -1.75 6.25
N GLN A 107 11.29 -2.36 5.81
CA GLN A 107 10.13 -2.59 6.66
C GLN A 107 10.43 -3.59 7.80
N THR A 108 10.38 -3.11 9.05
CA THR A 108 10.62 -3.90 10.27
C THR A 108 9.35 -4.55 10.84
N VAL A 109 8.17 -4.03 10.51
CA VAL A 109 6.88 -4.59 10.90
C VAL A 109 5.94 -4.63 9.69
N ILE A 110 5.43 -5.81 9.38
CA ILE A 110 4.53 -6.07 8.27
C ILE A 110 3.12 -6.17 8.83
N GLU A 111 2.24 -5.25 8.42
CA GLU A 111 0.83 -5.25 8.78
C GLU A 111 0.04 -6.11 7.79
N HIS A 112 -0.26 -7.34 8.19
CA HIS A 112 -1.06 -8.29 7.42
C HIS A 112 -2.51 -8.28 7.88
N HIS A 113 -3.46 -8.27 6.95
CA HIS A 113 -4.90 -8.21 7.27
C HIS A 113 -5.35 -9.37 8.19
N PHE A 114 -4.85 -10.58 7.91
CA PHE A 114 -5.15 -11.77 8.70
C PHE A 114 -4.24 -11.88 9.92
N PHE A 115 -2.92 -11.80 9.74
CA PHE A 115 -1.89 -12.11 10.76
C PHE A 115 -1.55 -10.93 11.68
N LYS A 116 -2.13 -9.75 11.41
CA LYS A 116 -1.81 -8.49 12.07
C LYS A 116 -0.32 -8.19 11.93
N LYS A 117 0.41 -8.08 13.02
CA LYS A 117 1.83 -7.74 13.00
C LYS A 117 2.68 -8.98 12.78
N ILE A 118 3.45 -8.96 11.70
CA ILE A 118 4.55 -9.89 11.45
C ILE A 118 5.84 -9.10 11.62
N TYR A 119 6.70 -9.52 12.53
CA TYR A 119 7.96 -8.82 12.82
C TYR A 119 9.06 -9.29 11.88
N ASN A 120 9.80 -8.34 11.30
CA ASN A 120 10.93 -8.59 10.42
C ASN A 120 12.22 -8.14 11.11
N ASP A 121 12.83 -9.06 11.84
CA ASP A 121 14.01 -8.77 12.66
C ASP A 121 15.34 -9.07 11.94
N THR A 122 15.30 -9.74 10.79
CA THR A 122 16.51 -10.35 10.19
C THR A 122 16.62 -10.27 8.67
N VAL A 123 15.55 -9.93 7.95
CA VAL A 123 15.55 -10.00 6.49
C VAL A 123 15.49 -8.61 5.88
N LEU A 124 16.58 -8.18 5.24
CA LEU A 124 16.55 -7.01 4.36
C LEU A 124 15.78 -7.39 3.09
N VAL A 125 14.68 -6.69 2.85
CA VAL A 125 13.82 -6.91 1.68
C VAL A 125 13.74 -5.59 0.91
N GLY A 126 13.82 -5.66 -0.42
CA GLY A 126 13.55 -4.51 -1.29
C GLY A 126 12.05 -4.29 -1.49
N ASP A 127 11.69 -3.18 -2.13
CA ASP A 127 10.30 -2.92 -2.52
C ASP A 127 9.79 -3.98 -3.51
N GLY A 128 8.56 -4.45 -3.31
CA GLY A 128 7.88 -5.31 -4.29
C GLY A 128 6.98 -6.36 -3.67
N ASP A 129 6.45 -7.24 -4.52
CA ASP A 129 5.65 -8.38 -4.11
C ASP A 129 6.53 -9.59 -3.85
N TRP A 130 6.35 -10.20 -2.68
CA TRP A 130 7.20 -11.29 -2.21
C TRP A 130 6.37 -12.46 -1.71
N ASN A 131 6.92 -13.66 -1.87
CA ASN A 131 6.45 -14.85 -1.17
C ASN A 131 7.14 -14.89 0.20
N LEU A 132 6.36 -14.64 1.25
CA LEU A 132 6.82 -14.66 2.62
C LEU A 132 6.53 -16.04 3.23
N THR A 133 7.54 -16.62 3.85
CA THR A 133 7.33 -17.65 4.86
C THR A 133 7.39 -16.99 6.23
N ILE A 134 6.29 -17.03 6.96
CA ILE A 134 6.24 -16.59 8.36
C ILE A 134 6.21 -17.81 9.25
N ARG A 135 6.76 -17.69 10.45
CA ARG A 135 6.64 -18.73 11.48
C ARG A 135 6.18 -18.14 12.79
N ARG A 136 5.52 -18.97 13.58
CA ARG A 136 5.19 -18.59 14.95
C ARG A 136 6.34 -18.92 15.89
N VAL A 137 6.73 -17.96 16.72
CA VAL A 137 7.83 -18.17 17.68
C VAL A 137 7.36 -17.83 19.07
N GLU A 138 7.67 -18.74 19.99
CA GLU A 138 7.58 -18.45 21.41
C GLU A 138 8.68 -17.47 21.80
N PRO A 139 8.38 -16.49 22.65
CA PRO A 139 9.32 -15.47 23.07
C PRO A 139 10.46 -16.13 23.88
N ARG A 140 11.70 -15.74 23.58
CA ARG A 140 12.87 -16.20 24.36
C ARG A 140 12.70 -15.78 25.82
N VAL A 141 12.89 -16.74 26.72
CA VAL A 141 12.81 -16.56 28.18
C VAL A 141 13.66 -15.35 28.60
N GLY A 142 13.03 -14.36 29.26
CA GLY A 142 13.71 -13.18 29.82
C GLY A 142 13.27 -11.81 29.27
N TYR A 143 12.53 -11.74 28.16
CA TYR A 143 12.17 -10.45 27.52
C TYR A 143 10.68 -10.06 27.56
N GLY A 144 9.83 -10.80 28.27
CA GLY A 144 8.43 -10.41 28.51
C GLY A 144 7.57 -10.20 27.27
N ARG A 145 7.98 -10.68 26.10
CA ARG A 145 7.15 -10.65 24.89
C ARG A 145 6.23 -11.87 24.87
N GLU A 146 5.16 -11.74 24.11
CA GLU A 146 4.08 -12.71 23.85
C GLU A 146 4.37 -13.49 22.55
N SER A 147 3.75 -14.65 22.31
CA SER A 147 3.95 -15.43 21.07
C SER A 147 3.49 -14.66 19.82
N VAL A 148 4.42 -14.40 18.90
CA VAL A 148 4.24 -13.53 17.72
C VAL A 148 4.55 -14.25 16.41
N TRP A 149 4.06 -13.67 15.31
CA TRP A 149 4.49 -14.02 13.96
C TRP A 149 5.78 -13.29 13.62
N ILE A 150 6.78 -14.01 13.13
CA ILE A 150 7.97 -13.40 12.58
C ILE A 150 8.18 -13.84 11.15
N LEU A 151 8.83 -12.97 10.37
CA LEU A 151 9.30 -13.28 9.04
C LEU A 151 10.46 -14.27 9.14
N ASP A 152 10.30 -15.42 8.50
CA ASP A 152 11.30 -16.49 8.53
C ASP A 152 12.16 -16.49 7.27
N ARG A 153 11.50 -16.46 6.11
CA ARG A 153 12.17 -16.44 4.81
C ARG A 153 11.38 -15.56 3.84
N VAL A 154 12.12 -14.91 2.95
CA VAL A 154 11.58 -14.21 1.80
C VAL A 154 12.10 -14.90 0.55
N ALA A 155 11.21 -15.20 -0.37
CA ALA A 155 11.56 -15.64 -1.71
C ALA A 155 10.95 -14.64 -2.70
N SER A 156 11.70 -14.31 -3.76
CA SER A 156 11.07 -13.75 -4.95
C SER A 156 9.93 -14.68 -5.36
N ILE A 157 8.83 -14.12 -5.81
CA ILE A 157 7.74 -14.92 -6.37
C ILE A 157 8.38 -15.69 -7.53
N PRO A 158 8.54 -17.02 -7.47
CA PRO A 158 9.07 -17.76 -8.60
C PRO A 158 8.13 -17.50 -9.77
N GLU A 159 8.67 -17.38 -10.99
CA GLU A 159 7.83 -17.58 -12.19
C GLU A 159 7.07 -18.88 -11.95
N ARG A 160 5.74 -18.78 -11.85
CA ARG A 160 4.92 -19.89 -11.40
C ARG A 160 5.23 -21.09 -12.29
N PRO A 161 5.49 -22.29 -11.73
CA PRO A 161 5.30 -23.49 -12.51
C PRO A 161 3.88 -23.42 -13.07
N LYS A 162 3.76 -23.57 -14.38
CA LYS A 162 2.53 -23.44 -15.18
C LYS A 162 1.52 -24.56 -14.86
N THR A 163 1.07 -24.63 -13.62
CA THR A 163 -0.06 -25.42 -13.17
C THR A 163 -1.21 -24.46 -12.98
N GLY A 164 -2.41 -24.84 -13.43
CA GLY A 164 -3.61 -23.99 -13.49
C GLY A 164 -3.91 -23.14 -12.22
N LYS A 165 -4.81 -22.17 -12.37
CA LYS A 165 -5.12 -21.17 -11.35
C LYS A 165 -6.53 -21.36 -10.79
N ASP A 166 -6.63 -21.41 -9.47
CA ASP A 166 -7.90 -21.23 -8.78
C ASP A 166 -8.25 -19.75 -8.67
N VAL A 167 -9.48 -19.41 -9.02
CA VAL A 167 -10.01 -18.04 -9.07
C VAL A 167 -11.26 -17.98 -8.20
N ILE A 168 -11.36 -16.96 -7.36
CA ILE A 168 -12.53 -16.73 -6.51
C ILE A 168 -13.39 -15.66 -7.16
N GLY A 169 -14.67 -15.95 -7.31
CA GLY A 169 -15.63 -15.03 -7.88
C GLY A 169 -16.93 -14.96 -7.08
N ILE A 170 -17.76 -14.01 -7.47
CA ILE A 170 -19.07 -13.75 -6.88
C ILE A 170 -20.07 -13.73 -8.01
N VAL A 171 -21.16 -14.49 -7.86
CA VAL A 171 -22.28 -14.45 -8.81
C VAL A 171 -22.91 -13.07 -8.73
N VAL A 172 -22.80 -12.29 -9.80
CA VAL A 172 -23.30 -10.90 -9.89
C VAL A 172 -24.62 -10.75 -10.62
N GLY A 173 -25.09 -11.81 -11.25
CA GLY A 173 -26.38 -11.82 -11.92
C GLY A 173 -26.66 -13.11 -12.65
N THR A 174 -27.85 -13.20 -13.23
CA THR A 174 -28.27 -14.32 -14.07
C THR A 174 -28.22 -13.87 -15.52
N LYS A 175 -27.51 -14.63 -16.37
CA LYS A 175 -27.47 -14.37 -17.81
C LYS A 175 -28.63 -15.06 -18.52
N ASN A 176 -28.88 -16.33 -18.18
CA ASN A 176 -30.01 -17.13 -18.65
C ASN A 176 -30.24 -18.30 -17.66
N ALA A 177 -31.18 -19.20 -17.96
CA ALA A 177 -31.53 -20.32 -17.09
C ALA A 177 -30.36 -21.28 -16.78
N SER A 178 -29.34 -21.31 -17.63
CA SER A 178 -28.18 -22.21 -17.52
C SER A 178 -26.86 -21.49 -17.21
N GLU A 179 -26.87 -20.16 -17.06
CA GLU A 179 -25.64 -19.37 -16.92
C GLU A 179 -25.80 -18.20 -15.94
N ASN A 180 -24.83 -18.04 -15.05
CA ASN A 180 -24.67 -16.88 -14.18
C ASN A 180 -23.50 -16.01 -14.62
N TYR A 181 -23.64 -14.69 -14.46
CA TYR A 181 -22.50 -13.78 -14.51
C TYR A 181 -21.71 -13.85 -13.20
N VAL A 182 -20.38 -13.88 -13.31
CA VAL A 182 -19.48 -13.97 -12.17
C VAL A 182 -18.40 -12.90 -12.29
N TRP A 183 -18.32 -12.04 -11.28
CA TRP A 183 -17.20 -11.12 -11.11
C TRP A 183 -16.06 -11.84 -10.40
N CYS A 184 -14.82 -11.60 -10.82
CA CYS A 184 -13.62 -11.90 -10.04
C CYS A 184 -12.57 -10.80 -10.23
N LYS A 185 -11.63 -10.68 -9.29
CA LYS A 185 -10.60 -9.63 -9.33
C LYS A 185 -9.62 -9.78 -10.50
N GLU A 186 -9.46 -10.99 -11.02
CA GLU A 186 -8.61 -11.32 -12.15
C GLU A 186 -9.20 -10.83 -13.49
N THR A 187 -10.52 -10.59 -13.56
CA THR A 187 -11.14 -10.05 -14.77
C THR A 187 -10.93 -8.55 -14.90
N ARG A 188 -10.77 -8.10 -16.14
CA ARG A 188 -10.79 -6.67 -16.48
C ARG A 188 -12.16 -6.06 -16.12
N PRO A 189 -12.21 -4.77 -15.73
CA PRO A 189 -13.47 -4.05 -15.55
C PRO A 189 -14.41 -4.22 -16.74
N GLY A 190 -15.68 -4.54 -16.49
CA GLY A 190 -16.68 -4.78 -17.54
C GLY A 190 -16.67 -6.15 -18.22
N LEU A 191 -15.69 -7.01 -17.90
CA LEU A 191 -15.57 -8.37 -18.45
C LEU A 191 -15.91 -9.45 -17.42
N ASP A 192 -16.99 -9.24 -16.67
CA ASP A 192 -17.53 -10.27 -15.78
C ASP A 192 -17.73 -11.56 -16.59
N GLY A 193 -17.14 -12.66 -16.11
CA GLY A 193 -17.20 -13.94 -16.78
C GLY A 193 -18.52 -14.65 -16.56
N THR A 194 -18.60 -15.90 -17.01
CA THR A 194 -19.79 -16.72 -16.86
C THR A 194 -19.46 -18.09 -16.29
N ILE A 195 -20.33 -18.60 -15.42
CA ILE A 195 -20.33 -20.01 -15.02
C ILE A 195 -21.55 -20.69 -15.61
N VAL A 196 -21.38 -21.94 -16.00
CA VAL A 196 -22.47 -22.79 -16.48
C VAL A 196 -23.04 -23.55 -15.30
N VAL A 197 -24.32 -23.33 -15.02
CA VAL A 197 -25.02 -23.92 -13.89
C VAL A 197 -25.72 -25.18 -14.40
N PRO A 198 -25.52 -26.35 -13.76
CA PRO A 198 -26.26 -27.56 -14.11
C PRO A 198 -27.76 -27.40 -13.78
N ASP A 199 -28.57 -28.39 -14.18
CA ASP A 199 -30.06 -28.39 -14.20
C ASP A 199 -30.79 -27.97 -12.91
N SER A 200 -30.06 -27.73 -11.81
CA SER A 200 -30.53 -27.08 -10.58
C SER A 200 -30.95 -25.61 -10.73
N GLY A 201 -30.71 -25.00 -11.90
CA GLY A 201 -31.06 -23.60 -12.17
C GLY A 201 -30.02 -22.60 -11.67
N PRO A 202 -30.20 -21.29 -11.95
CA PRO A 202 -29.19 -20.28 -11.69
C PRO A 202 -28.96 -20.05 -10.19
N LEU A 203 -27.70 -19.80 -9.84
CA LEU A 203 -27.31 -19.45 -8.48
C LEU A 203 -27.82 -18.04 -8.11
N PRO A 204 -28.17 -17.81 -6.83
CA PRO A 204 -28.52 -16.49 -6.33
C PRO A 204 -27.36 -15.49 -6.48
N SER A 205 -27.70 -14.22 -6.73
CA SER A 205 -26.71 -13.13 -6.68
C SER A 205 -26.13 -12.99 -5.27
N GLY A 206 -24.82 -12.77 -5.19
CA GLY A 206 -24.07 -12.77 -3.92
C GLY A 206 -23.45 -14.12 -3.59
N THR A 207 -23.75 -15.18 -4.34
CA THR A 207 -23.16 -16.51 -4.10
C THR A 207 -21.67 -16.49 -4.41
N TRP A 208 -20.85 -16.93 -3.45
CA TRP A 208 -19.40 -17.05 -3.60
C TRP A 208 -19.05 -18.38 -4.26
N VAL A 209 -18.22 -18.30 -5.30
CA VAL A 209 -17.78 -19.46 -6.08
C VAL A 209 -16.27 -19.48 -6.20
N ARG A 210 -15.71 -20.69 -6.20
CA ARG A 210 -14.33 -20.95 -6.59
C ARG A 210 -14.35 -21.66 -7.93
N MET A 211 -13.57 -21.19 -8.87
CA MET A 211 -13.42 -21.75 -10.21
C MET A 211 -11.97 -22.19 -10.40
N SER A 212 -11.76 -23.28 -11.12
CA SER A 212 -10.41 -23.76 -11.45
C SER A 212 -10.19 -23.66 -12.94
N PHE A 213 -9.11 -22.99 -13.34
CA PHE A 213 -8.72 -22.80 -14.73
C PHE A 213 -7.39 -23.50 -15.01
N THR A 214 -7.29 -24.16 -16.16
CA THR A 214 -6.02 -24.65 -16.69
C THR A 214 -5.10 -23.47 -17.05
N GLN A 215 -3.79 -23.71 -17.20
CA GLN A 215 -2.88 -22.62 -17.61
C GLN A 215 -3.28 -22.02 -18.95
N GLN A 216 -3.68 -22.84 -19.92
CA GLN A 216 -4.13 -22.37 -21.23
C GLN A 216 -5.34 -21.41 -21.10
N GLU A 217 -6.27 -21.71 -20.21
CA GLU A 217 -7.41 -20.82 -19.94
C GLU A 217 -6.98 -19.54 -19.22
N VAL A 218 -5.98 -19.60 -18.34
CA VAL A 218 -5.42 -18.41 -17.68
C VAL A 218 -4.79 -17.47 -18.70
N ASP A 219 -3.96 -18.03 -19.58
CA ASP A 219 -3.28 -17.28 -20.64
C ASP A 219 -4.32 -16.60 -21.55
N VAL A 220 -5.43 -17.29 -21.86
CA VAL A 220 -6.48 -16.78 -22.75
C VAL A 220 -7.41 -15.77 -22.07
N TYR A 221 -7.82 -16.00 -20.83
CA TYR A 221 -8.88 -15.21 -20.18
C TYR A 221 -8.37 -14.06 -19.32
N PHE A 222 -7.17 -14.20 -18.75
CA PHE A 222 -6.67 -13.25 -17.75
C PHE A 222 -5.40 -12.52 -18.22
N GLU A 223 -4.53 -13.18 -18.99
CA GLU A 223 -3.25 -12.62 -19.43
C GLU A 223 -3.29 -12.11 -20.88
N ASN A 224 -4.28 -12.51 -21.67
CA ASN A 224 -4.46 -12.02 -23.04
C ASN A 224 -4.88 -10.55 -23.06
N GLU A 225 -4.36 -9.80 -24.03
CA GLU A 225 -4.76 -8.42 -24.26
C GLU A 225 -6.17 -8.27 -24.84
N GLN A 226 -6.73 -9.35 -25.40
CA GLN A 226 -8.08 -9.38 -25.97
C GLN A 226 -9.17 -9.37 -24.89
N GLU A 227 -10.31 -8.74 -25.19
CA GLU A 227 -11.47 -8.63 -24.29
C GLU A 227 -12.32 -9.91 -24.26
N ILE A 228 -11.71 -11.03 -23.88
CA ILE A 228 -12.39 -12.33 -23.81
C ILE A 228 -12.98 -12.53 -22.40
N ARG A 229 -14.28 -12.79 -22.32
CA ARG A 229 -14.93 -13.20 -21.06
C ARG A 229 -14.71 -14.68 -20.84
N PHE A 230 -14.29 -15.07 -19.64
CA PHE A 230 -14.17 -16.48 -19.31
C PHE A 230 -15.55 -17.15 -19.27
N LYS A 231 -15.55 -18.45 -19.57
CA LYS A 231 -16.68 -19.35 -19.33
C LYS A 231 -16.16 -20.58 -18.60
N SER A 232 -16.71 -20.89 -17.44
CA SER A 232 -16.28 -22.03 -16.63
C SER A 232 -17.42 -22.99 -16.33
N TRP A 233 -17.12 -24.29 -16.46
CA TRP A 233 -17.97 -25.39 -16.03
C TRP A 233 -17.51 -26.00 -14.70
N ASN A 234 -16.28 -25.67 -14.28
CA ASN A 234 -15.65 -26.26 -13.11
C ASN A 234 -15.62 -25.23 -11.99
N TYR A 235 -16.63 -25.28 -11.14
CA TYR A 235 -16.73 -24.42 -9.96
C TYR A 235 -17.30 -25.17 -8.76
N SER A 236 -17.01 -24.65 -7.58
CA SER A 236 -17.62 -25.06 -6.32
C SER A 236 -18.16 -23.85 -5.58
N VAL A 237 -19.37 -23.95 -5.03
CA VAL A 237 -19.91 -22.93 -4.11
C VAL A 237 -19.11 -22.97 -2.81
N MET A 238 -18.79 -21.80 -2.29
CA MET A 238 -18.03 -21.66 -1.04
C MET A 238 -18.73 -20.72 -0.05
N THR A 239 -18.30 -20.78 1.20
CA THR A 239 -18.76 -19.82 2.22
C THR A 239 -18.29 -18.42 1.87
N GLU A 240 -19.15 -17.44 2.18
CA GLU A 240 -18.83 -16.02 1.99
C GLU A 240 -17.54 -15.63 2.72
N ILE A 241 -16.68 -14.89 2.01
CA ILE A 241 -15.45 -14.32 2.59
C ILE A 241 -15.74 -12.96 3.20
N TYR A 242 -16.59 -12.19 2.52
CA TYR A 242 -17.11 -10.91 2.96
C TYR A 242 -18.63 -10.94 2.84
N GLU A 243 -19.30 -10.28 3.77
CA GLU A 243 -20.76 -10.17 3.78
C GLU A 243 -21.21 -9.51 2.47
N THR A 244 -22.05 -10.22 1.73
CA THR A 244 -22.61 -9.77 0.45
C THR A 244 -24.12 -9.75 0.52
N GLU A 245 -24.72 -8.62 0.17
CA GLU A 245 -26.17 -8.45 0.15
C GLU A 245 -26.65 -8.20 -1.29
N PRO A 246 -27.52 -9.06 -1.86
CA PRO A 246 -28.13 -8.79 -3.15
C PRO A 246 -29.13 -7.63 -3.05
N MET A 247 -28.97 -6.64 -3.92
CA MET A 247 -29.77 -5.41 -3.97
C MET A 247 -30.39 -5.25 -5.37
N GLY A 248 -31.48 -5.97 -5.62
CA GLY A 248 -32.14 -5.99 -6.93
C GLY A 248 -31.24 -6.61 -8.01
N LEU A 249 -30.79 -5.80 -8.97
CA LEU A 249 -29.89 -6.21 -10.06
C LEU A 249 -28.40 -5.99 -9.76
N THR A 250 -28.06 -5.65 -8.51
CA THR A 250 -26.68 -5.42 -8.09
C THR A 250 -26.39 -6.09 -6.75
N ILE A 251 -25.14 -6.01 -6.31
CA ILE A 251 -24.63 -6.57 -5.06
C ILE A 251 -23.91 -5.48 -4.29
N ASP A 252 -24.19 -5.45 -3.00
CA ASP A 252 -23.43 -4.73 -2.00
C ASP A 252 -22.49 -5.70 -1.28
N MET A 253 -21.29 -5.21 -0.95
CA MET A 253 -20.31 -5.96 -0.17
C MET A 253 -19.78 -5.09 0.95
N LYS A 254 -19.76 -5.61 2.18
CA LYS A 254 -19.22 -4.91 3.35
C LYS A 254 -17.76 -5.32 3.59
N LEU A 255 -16.88 -4.33 3.65
CA LEU A 255 -15.45 -4.49 3.83
C LEU A 255 -14.99 -3.71 5.06
N LYS A 256 -14.02 -4.26 5.81
CA LYS A 256 -13.34 -3.56 6.89
C LYS A 256 -11.91 -3.28 6.46
N CYS A 257 -11.55 -2.01 6.30
CA CYS A 257 -10.23 -1.60 5.82
C CYS A 257 -9.71 -0.37 6.57
N PHE A 258 -8.40 -0.14 6.46
CA PHE A 258 -7.80 1.13 6.85
C PHE A 258 -7.79 2.05 5.64
N ILE A 259 -8.23 3.30 5.81
CA ILE A 259 -8.19 4.34 4.80
C ILE A 259 -7.29 5.44 5.35
N ALA A 260 -6.18 5.71 4.68
CA ALA A 260 -5.35 6.87 4.98
C ALA A 260 -6.17 8.13 4.70
N GLY A 261 -6.04 9.18 5.52
CA GLY A 261 -6.84 10.39 5.36
C GLY A 261 -6.71 10.94 3.93
N LEU A 262 -7.81 10.97 3.19
CA LEU A 262 -7.88 11.46 1.83
C LEU A 262 -8.42 12.88 1.85
N ARG A 263 -7.55 13.87 1.60
CA ARG A 263 -7.94 15.30 1.49
C ARG A 263 -8.73 15.61 0.23
N GLU A 264 -8.75 14.67 -0.72
CA GLU A 264 -9.45 14.76 -2.00
C GLU A 264 -10.10 13.41 -2.29
N ALA A 265 -11.20 13.41 -3.03
CA ALA A 265 -11.83 12.18 -3.48
C ALA A 265 -10.89 11.43 -4.44
N ARG A 266 -10.41 10.26 -4.01
CA ARG A 266 -9.53 9.38 -4.78
C ARG A 266 -9.96 7.93 -4.58
N ASP A 267 -9.77 7.13 -5.61
CA ASP A 267 -10.09 5.70 -5.60
C ASP A 267 -9.37 4.97 -4.46
N ILE A 268 -10.06 4.00 -3.88
CA ILE A 268 -9.56 3.19 -2.75
C ILE A 268 -9.13 1.84 -3.30
N TYR A 269 -7.94 1.38 -2.93
CA TYR A 269 -7.51 0.02 -3.26
C TYR A 269 -7.83 -0.94 -2.11
N PHE A 270 -8.45 -2.08 -2.42
CA PHE A 270 -8.67 -3.17 -1.49
C PHE A 270 -8.10 -4.48 -2.05
N HIS A 271 -7.33 -5.22 -1.26
CA HIS A 271 -6.56 -6.37 -1.76
C HIS A 271 -7.40 -7.48 -2.42
N PHE A 272 -8.65 -7.67 -2.00
CA PHE A 272 -9.53 -8.69 -2.59
C PHE A 272 -10.30 -8.16 -3.79
N VAL A 273 -10.75 -6.89 -3.75
CA VAL A 273 -11.67 -6.32 -4.75
C VAL A 273 -10.93 -5.53 -5.83
N GLY A 274 -9.70 -5.14 -5.57
CA GLY A 274 -8.92 -4.24 -6.41
C GLY A 274 -9.35 -2.78 -6.21
N LEU A 275 -9.48 -2.05 -7.32
CA LEU A 275 -9.82 -0.64 -7.32
C LEU A 275 -11.31 -0.42 -7.02
N ILE A 276 -11.60 0.43 -6.04
CA ILE A 276 -12.93 0.88 -5.66
C ILE A 276 -13.04 2.36 -6.01
N HIS A 277 -13.96 2.70 -6.89
CA HIS A 277 -14.20 4.09 -7.24
C HIS A 277 -14.81 4.85 -6.08
N ASN A 278 -14.15 5.93 -5.68
CA ASN A 278 -14.53 6.70 -4.52
C ASN A 278 -14.69 8.18 -4.89
N LYS A 279 -15.86 8.74 -4.56
CA LYS A 279 -16.19 10.17 -4.74
C LYS A 279 -16.20 10.94 -3.43
N THR A 280 -15.83 10.29 -2.33
CA THR A 280 -15.90 10.83 -0.97
C THR A 280 -14.51 11.17 -0.44
N VAL A 281 -14.43 12.25 0.33
CA VAL A 281 -13.24 12.70 1.06
C VAL A 281 -13.23 12.02 2.44
N PHE A 282 -12.07 11.55 2.88
CA PHE A 282 -11.88 10.97 4.21
C PHE A 282 -10.95 11.88 5.02
N GLU A 283 -11.51 12.90 5.67
CA GLU A 283 -10.71 13.94 6.35
C GLU A 283 -9.73 13.39 7.39
N LEU A 284 -10.11 12.30 8.05
CA LEU A 284 -9.28 11.59 9.03
C LEU A 284 -8.88 10.23 8.48
N GLY A 285 -7.62 9.86 8.68
CA GLY A 285 -7.19 8.48 8.47
C GLY A 285 -7.77 7.58 9.56
N GLY A 286 -8.06 6.33 9.25
CA GLY A 286 -8.64 5.43 10.25
C GLY A 286 -9.10 4.09 9.70
N LYS A 287 -9.65 3.29 10.60
CA LYS A 287 -10.34 2.04 10.28
C LYS A 287 -11.81 2.33 9.98
N TYR A 288 -12.25 1.90 8.82
CA TYR A 288 -13.61 2.07 8.32
C TYR A 288 -14.24 0.71 8.01
N GLU A 289 -15.55 0.65 8.21
CA GLU A 289 -16.41 -0.31 7.54
C GLU A 289 -16.99 0.38 6.31
N ILE A 290 -16.63 -0.08 5.12
CA ILE A 290 -17.14 0.45 3.86
C ILE A 290 -18.12 -0.55 3.25
N THR A 291 -19.18 -0.03 2.66
CA THR A 291 -20.08 -0.79 1.78
C THR A 291 -19.77 -0.37 0.36
N ILE A 292 -19.37 -1.33 -0.46
CA ILE A 292 -19.16 -1.12 -1.88
C ILE A 292 -20.31 -1.73 -2.66
N ARG A 293 -20.67 -1.10 -3.77
CA ARG A 293 -21.76 -1.52 -4.64
C ARG A 293 -21.24 -1.73 -6.05
N ARG A 294 -21.66 -2.81 -6.70
CA ARG A 294 -21.39 -3.04 -8.13
C ARG A 294 -22.25 -2.08 -8.96
N GLY A 295 -21.69 -1.46 -9.99
CA GLY A 295 -22.47 -0.57 -10.85
C GLY A 295 -21.79 -0.28 -12.17
N TYR A 296 -22.53 0.32 -13.11
CA TYR A 296 -22.00 0.74 -14.40
C TYR A 296 -21.34 2.12 -14.32
N ALA A 297 -20.11 2.22 -14.82
CA ALA A 297 -19.42 3.48 -15.01
C ALA A 297 -20.00 4.24 -16.19
N THR A 298 -20.54 5.42 -15.91
CA THR A 298 -21.12 6.34 -16.90
C THR A 298 -20.09 7.19 -17.63
N ARG A 299 -18.80 7.08 -17.31
CA ARG A 299 -17.73 7.91 -17.88
C ARG A 299 -16.47 7.10 -18.19
N ALA A 300 -16.51 6.33 -19.27
CA ALA A 300 -15.29 6.00 -20.00
C ALA A 300 -15.18 6.96 -21.20
N ARG A 301 -13.95 7.35 -21.56
CA ARG A 301 -13.64 8.40 -22.55
C ARG A 301 -14.08 8.05 -23.98
N ASP A 302 -14.49 6.81 -24.17
CA ASP A 302 -14.88 6.07 -25.37
C ASP A 302 -16.39 5.72 -25.40
N GLY A 303 -17.17 6.15 -24.40
CA GLY A 303 -18.62 5.88 -24.34
C GLY A 303 -18.99 4.45 -23.91
N VAL A 304 -18.02 3.63 -23.50
CA VAL A 304 -18.25 2.24 -23.08
C VAL A 304 -18.55 2.18 -21.58
N THR A 305 -19.71 1.64 -21.21
CA THR A 305 -20.07 1.44 -19.80
C THR A 305 -19.45 0.15 -19.26
N TRP A 306 -18.55 0.25 -18.28
CA TRP A 306 -17.97 -0.92 -17.61
C TRP A 306 -18.57 -1.12 -16.22
N SER A 307 -18.79 -2.37 -15.82
CA SER A 307 -19.13 -2.70 -14.44
C SER A 307 -17.89 -2.53 -13.55
N VAL A 308 -17.98 -1.67 -12.53
CA VAL A 308 -16.93 -1.37 -11.53
C VAL A 308 -17.51 -1.38 -10.09
N TRP A 309 -16.64 -1.38 -9.09
CA TRP A 309 -17.05 -1.26 -7.68
C TRP A 309 -17.02 0.21 -7.26
N TYR A 310 -18.10 0.67 -6.64
CA TYR A 310 -18.21 2.03 -6.09
C TYR A 310 -18.27 1.98 -4.58
N LEU A 311 -17.61 2.92 -3.92
CA LEU A 311 -17.93 3.22 -2.54
C LEU A 311 -19.37 3.76 -2.48
N TYR A 312 -20.25 3.03 -1.80
CA TYR A 312 -21.65 3.39 -1.63
C TYR A 312 -21.91 4.02 -0.27
N ASN A 313 -21.39 3.39 0.79
CA ASN A 313 -21.54 3.87 2.16
C ASN A 313 -20.28 3.59 2.97
N PHE A 314 -20.08 4.29 4.08
CA PHE A 314 -18.99 4.04 5.01
C PHE A 314 -19.35 4.45 6.43
N LYS A 315 -18.76 3.75 7.39
CA LYS A 315 -18.88 4.01 8.82
C LYS A 315 -17.49 3.96 9.45
N ALA A 316 -17.11 5.03 10.14
CA ALA A 316 -15.88 5.04 10.91
C ALA A 316 -15.99 4.05 12.08
N ILE A 317 -15.03 3.13 12.18
CA ILE A 317 -14.88 2.24 13.35
C ILE A 317 -13.92 2.91 14.34
N ARG A 318 -12.80 3.42 13.86
CA ARG A 318 -11.77 4.10 14.66
C ARG A 318 -11.00 5.09 13.81
N VAL A 319 -11.07 6.38 14.13
CA VAL A 319 -10.28 7.42 13.46
C VAL A 319 -8.97 7.67 14.21
N CYS A 320 -7.92 8.02 13.47
CA CYS A 320 -6.69 8.54 14.04
C CYS A 320 -6.99 9.95 14.60
N PRO A 321 -6.60 10.25 15.85
CA PRO A 321 -6.73 11.60 16.36
C PRO A 321 -5.93 12.56 15.48
N GLN A 322 -6.53 13.68 15.10
CA GLN A 322 -5.78 14.77 14.46
C GLN A 322 -4.62 15.13 15.38
N PRO A 323 -3.38 15.29 14.87
CA PRO A 323 -2.33 15.91 15.65
C PRO A 323 -2.86 17.26 16.10
N ALA A 324 -2.98 17.46 17.42
CA ALA A 324 -3.40 18.73 17.97
C ALA A 324 -2.53 19.80 17.33
N GLN A 325 -3.14 20.71 16.58
CA GLN A 325 -2.45 21.92 16.15
C GLN A 325 -1.97 22.56 17.45
N LEU A 326 -0.65 22.62 17.63
CA LEU A 326 -0.02 23.39 18.70
C LEU A 326 -0.42 24.84 18.46
N LEU A 327 -1.56 25.23 19.03
CA LEU A 327 -1.91 26.63 19.18
C LEU A 327 -0.76 27.28 19.96
N PRO A 328 -0.18 28.39 19.47
CA PRO A 328 0.78 29.13 20.27
C PRO A 328 0.04 29.61 21.52
N SER A 329 0.48 29.13 22.68
CA SER A 329 0.00 29.61 23.97
C SER A 329 0.03 31.14 23.99
N PRO A 330 -1.05 31.83 24.40
CA PRO A 330 -0.98 33.26 24.60
C PRO A 330 0.05 33.53 25.69
N LEU A 331 1.11 34.27 25.36
CA LEU A 331 2.04 34.82 26.34
C LEU A 331 1.24 35.66 27.33
N MET A 332 0.99 35.11 28.52
CA MET A 332 0.48 35.85 29.66
C MET A 332 1.58 36.82 30.11
N LEU A 333 1.49 38.08 29.69
CA LEU A 333 2.24 39.17 30.30
C LEU A 333 1.70 39.43 31.72
N PRO A 334 2.57 39.66 32.72
CA PRO A 334 2.13 39.99 34.07
C PRO A 334 1.49 41.39 34.12
N PRO A 335 0.56 41.65 35.05
CA PRO A 335 -0.13 42.93 35.15
C PRO A 335 0.81 43.97 35.76
N LEU A 336 0.98 45.11 35.08
CA LEU A 336 1.65 46.28 35.68
C LEU A 336 0.65 47.12 36.50
N PRO A 337 1.09 47.72 37.62
CA PRO A 337 0.23 48.50 38.50
C PRO A 337 -0.08 49.89 37.94
N SER A 338 -1.19 50.43 38.41
CA SER A 338 -1.79 51.70 38.00
C SER A 338 -1.19 52.94 38.67
N LEU A 339 -1.30 54.08 37.94
CA LEU A 339 -1.34 55.52 38.33
C LEU A 339 0.01 56.31 38.39
N PRO A 340 0.01 57.67 38.27
CA PRO A 340 -0.98 58.62 37.75
C PRO A 340 -0.44 59.73 36.80
N ARG A 341 -1.39 60.44 36.15
CA ARG A 341 -1.43 61.85 35.68
C ARG A 341 -0.23 62.50 34.92
N ARG A 342 -0.57 62.88 33.67
CA ARG A 342 -0.14 64.04 32.83
C ARG A 342 0.52 65.22 33.58
N PRO A 343 1.46 65.97 32.96
CA PRO A 343 1.09 66.78 31.79
C PRO A 343 2.15 67.06 30.68
N HIS A 344 1.59 67.39 29.50
CA HIS A 344 1.98 68.41 28.53
C HIS A 344 3.23 68.30 27.62
N PHE A 345 2.94 68.56 26.34
CA PHE A 345 3.73 69.24 25.29
C PHE A 345 4.50 68.42 24.23
N THR A 346 3.90 68.44 23.03
CA THR A 346 4.52 68.70 21.70
C THR A 346 5.84 68.02 21.34
N ALA A 347 5.76 66.93 20.55
CA ALA A 347 6.69 66.61 19.46
C ALA A 347 6.29 65.30 18.76
N ILE A 348 5.12 65.25 18.09
CA ILE A 348 4.76 64.09 17.22
C ILE A 348 4.05 64.60 15.97
N ILE A 349 4.73 65.43 15.18
CA ILE A 349 4.46 65.56 13.73
C ILE A 349 5.82 65.62 13.03
N GLU A 350 6.60 64.54 13.14
CA GLU A 350 7.80 64.35 12.30
C GLU A 350 8.17 62.86 12.06
N ARG A 351 7.30 61.92 12.45
CA ARG A 351 7.49 60.47 12.20
C ARG A 351 6.51 59.85 11.21
N LEU A 352 5.73 60.65 10.49
CA LEU A 352 4.79 60.17 9.45
C LEU A 352 5.35 60.16 8.03
N GLN A 353 6.68 60.21 7.86
CA GLN A 353 7.33 60.09 6.54
C GLN A 353 8.51 59.10 6.55
N SER A 354 8.45 58.04 7.34
CA SER A 354 9.29 56.87 7.06
C SER A 354 8.54 55.95 6.09
N PRO A 355 9.12 55.59 4.93
CA PRO A 355 8.51 54.59 4.07
C PRO A 355 8.33 53.29 4.86
N PRO A 356 7.24 52.54 4.61
CA PRO A 356 7.04 51.26 5.29
C PRO A 356 8.30 50.40 5.12
N PRO A 357 8.75 49.70 6.18
CA PRO A 357 9.87 48.78 6.04
C PRO A 357 9.54 47.83 4.88
N PRO A 358 10.50 47.58 3.97
CA PRO A 358 10.26 46.69 2.84
C PRO A 358 9.70 45.38 3.37
N ALA A 359 8.58 44.93 2.80
CA ALA A 359 7.92 43.70 3.20
C ALA A 359 8.99 42.60 3.31
N ALA A 360 9.11 42.00 4.50
CA ALA A 360 10.09 40.97 4.76
C ALA A 360 9.97 39.92 3.65
N GLN A 361 11.00 39.79 2.82
CA GLN A 361 10.99 38.80 1.75
C GLN A 361 10.78 37.43 2.38
N PRO A 362 9.86 36.60 1.83
CA PRO A 362 9.63 35.27 2.37
C PRO A 362 10.96 34.52 2.40
N SER A 363 11.31 33.98 3.56
CA SER A 363 12.53 33.20 3.72
C SER A 363 12.52 32.06 2.68
N PRO A 364 13.63 31.86 1.97
CA PRO A 364 13.70 30.85 0.93
C PRO A 364 13.46 29.47 1.57
N LYS A 365 12.48 28.74 1.03
CA LYS A 365 12.08 27.43 1.54
C LYS A 365 13.05 26.35 1.04
N PRO A 366 13.44 25.38 1.89
CA PRO A 366 14.24 24.26 1.44
C PRO A 366 13.44 23.42 0.43
N VAL A 367 14.13 22.92 -0.59
CA VAL A 367 13.57 22.07 -1.65
C VAL A 367 14.25 20.71 -1.65
N MET A 368 13.53 19.71 -2.16
CA MET A 368 13.99 18.33 -2.21
C MET A 368 14.82 18.07 -3.46
N ALA A 369 15.93 17.36 -3.30
CA ALA A 369 16.83 17.01 -4.39
C ALA A 369 17.44 15.61 -4.22
N ILE A 370 17.82 14.98 -5.32
CA ILE A 370 18.62 13.74 -5.32
C ILE A 370 20.03 14.03 -5.83
N ILE A 371 21.05 13.51 -5.15
CA ILE A 371 22.44 13.60 -5.59
C ILE A 371 22.63 12.65 -6.77
N THR A 372 22.91 13.20 -7.95
CA THR A 372 23.08 12.40 -9.18
C THR A 372 24.53 12.02 -9.43
N ARG A 373 25.48 12.83 -8.95
CA ARG A 373 26.90 12.62 -9.13
C ARG A 373 27.73 13.38 -8.11
N ILE A 374 28.85 12.80 -7.67
CA ILE A 374 29.85 13.44 -6.82
C ILE A 374 31.21 13.36 -7.50
N GLU A 375 31.79 14.50 -7.89
CA GLU A 375 33.13 14.55 -8.49
C GLU A 375 34.14 15.14 -7.50
N LYS A 376 35.17 14.36 -7.13
CA LYS A 376 36.31 14.87 -6.38
C LYS A 376 37.36 15.42 -7.35
N LYS A 377 37.46 16.75 -7.46
CA LYS A 377 38.50 17.42 -8.26
C LYS A 377 39.48 18.13 -7.33
N SER A 378 40.70 17.61 -7.26
CA SER A 378 41.78 18.12 -6.42
C SER A 378 41.43 18.11 -4.91
N LYS A 379 40.95 19.26 -4.39
CA LYS A 379 40.58 19.48 -2.98
C LYS A 379 39.13 19.92 -2.80
N THR A 380 38.36 19.99 -3.89
CA THR A 380 36.96 20.42 -3.87
C THR A 380 36.08 19.30 -4.39
N GLU A 381 35.01 19.05 -3.67
CA GLU A 381 33.97 18.10 -4.04
C GLU A 381 32.87 18.87 -4.78
N HIS A 382 32.55 18.44 -5.99
CA HIS A 382 31.45 18.98 -6.77
C HIS A 382 30.27 18.01 -6.71
N ILE A 383 29.23 18.41 -5.99
CA ILE A 383 28.02 17.61 -5.82
C ILE A 383 26.96 18.12 -6.79
N TYR A 384 26.54 17.26 -7.72
CA TYR A 384 25.48 17.54 -8.68
C TYR A 384 24.19 16.90 -8.22
N CYS A 385 23.10 17.65 -8.29
CA CYS A 385 21.80 17.20 -7.81
C CYS A 385 20.68 17.57 -8.78
N TRP A 386 19.58 16.84 -8.67
CA TRP A 386 18.36 17.10 -9.43
C TRP A 386 17.27 17.58 -8.48
N LEU A 387 16.71 18.76 -8.74
CA LEU A 387 15.64 19.35 -7.94
C LEU A 387 14.28 18.82 -8.41
N PHE A 388 13.56 18.14 -7.53
CA PHE A 388 12.31 17.46 -7.90
C PHE A 388 11.20 18.44 -8.30
N ASP A 389 10.96 19.49 -7.51
CA ASP A 389 9.86 20.43 -7.78
C ASP A 389 10.14 21.39 -8.95
N LYS A 390 11.41 21.51 -9.34
CA LYS A 390 11.87 22.43 -10.39
C LYS A 390 12.24 21.71 -11.69
N HIS A 391 12.27 20.38 -11.69
CA HIS A 391 12.75 19.55 -12.80
C HIS A 391 14.04 20.10 -13.43
N SER A 392 15.00 20.46 -12.60
CA SER A 392 16.21 21.17 -13.02
C SER A 392 17.47 20.63 -12.33
N ASP A 393 18.59 20.69 -13.04
CA ASP A 393 19.91 20.39 -12.47
C ASP A 393 20.35 21.51 -11.51
N ALA A 394 21.05 21.12 -10.45
CA ALA A 394 21.58 22.01 -9.45
C ALA A 394 22.97 21.57 -9.00
N LYS A 395 23.69 22.50 -8.35
CA LYS A 395 24.95 22.23 -7.66
C LYS A 395 24.80 22.46 -6.17
N LEU A 396 25.41 21.60 -5.39
CA LEU A 396 25.52 21.75 -3.95
C LEU A 396 26.99 21.98 -3.58
N HIS A 397 27.26 23.11 -2.95
CA HIS A 397 28.58 23.44 -2.39
C HIS A 397 28.53 23.33 -0.88
N MET A 398 29.26 22.36 -0.35
CA MET A 398 29.37 22.12 1.08
C MET A 398 30.75 22.48 1.58
N LYS A 399 30.82 22.94 2.85
CA LYS A 399 32.09 23.17 3.55
C LYS A 399 32.68 21.89 4.13
N ILE A 400 31.88 20.84 4.21
CA ILE A 400 32.17 19.53 4.79
C ILE A 400 32.08 18.52 3.65
N GLU A 401 32.97 17.51 3.61
CA GLU A 401 32.91 16.47 2.57
C GLU A 401 31.63 15.62 2.71
N ALA A 402 31.07 15.17 1.58
CA ALA A 402 29.79 14.47 1.52
C ALA A 402 29.76 13.20 2.40
N TRP A 403 30.87 12.47 2.45
CA TRP A 403 30.98 11.23 3.24
C TRP A 403 30.88 11.50 4.75
N GLU A 404 31.34 12.65 5.25
CA GLU A 404 31.21 13.03 6.67
C GLU A 404 29.75 13.25 7.07
N MET A 405 28.90 13.63 6.10
CA MET A 405 27.45 13.75 6.27
C MET A 405 26.69 12.49 5.83
N ASN A 406 27.39 11.37 5.58
CA ASN A 406 26.83 10.12 5.07
C ASN A 406 25.99 10.33 3.80
N LEU A 407 26.43 11.27 2.95
CA LEU A 407 25.89 11.53 1.63
C LEU A 407 26.71 10.74 0.60
N ARG A 408 25.98 10.09 -0.30
CA ARG A 408 26.51 9.37 -1.46
C ARG A 408 25.65 9.66 -2.68
N GLU A 409 26.12 9.30 -3.86
CA GLU A 409 25.28 9.28 -5.05
C GLU A 409 23.99 8.49 -4.80
N GLY A 410 22.85 9.03 -5.26
CA GLY A 410 21.51 8.52 -4.97
C GLY A 410 20.91 8.99 -3.63
N SER A 411 21.68 9.66 -2.77
CA SER A 411 21.13 10.22 -1.53
C SER A 411 20.15 11.34 -1.83
N THR A 412 19.03 11.34 -1.11
CA THR A 412 18.05 12.42 -1.16
C THR A 412 18.33 13.44 -0.07
N ILE A 413 18.23 14.73 -0.41
CA ILE A 413 18.56 15.84 0.48
C ILE A 413 17.46 16.90 0.44
N SER A 414 17.41 17.70 1.51
CA SER A 414 16.64 18.93 1.60
C SER A 414 17.61 20.08 1.89
N ALA A 415 17.61 21.10 1.03
CA ALA A 415 18.47 22.28 1.17
C ALA A 415 17.85 23.50 0.48
N VAL A 416 18.30 24.70 0.82
CA VAL A 416 17.89 25.93 0.13
C VAL A 416 18.73 26.14 -1.12
N PHE A 417 18.09 26.18 -2.28
CA PHE A 417 18.73 26.49 -3.56
C PHE A 417 18.31 27.87 -4.05
N THR A 418 19.27 28.67 -4.48
CA THR A 418 19.04 29.97 -5.13
C THR A 418 19.36 29.87 -6.62
N LEU A 419 18.54 30.53 -7.43
CA LEU A 419 18.80 30.64 -8.87
C LEU A 419 19.90 31.67 -9.08
N THR A 420 21.01 31.26 -9.68
CA THR A 420 22.11 32.16 -10.03
C THR A 420 21.83 32.89 -11.33
N SER A 421 22.62 33.93 -11.65
CA SER A 421 22.52 34.69 -12.90
C SER A 421 22.81 33.87 -14.16
N GLU A 422 23.31 32.64 -14.02
CA GLU A 422 23.54 31.70 -15.13
C GLU A 422 22.39 30.69 -15.31
N ASP A 423 21.21 30.96 -14.75
CA ASP A 423 20.06 30.04 -14.74
C ASP A 423 20.39 28.64 -14.16
N LYS A 424 21.34 28.59 -13.23
CA LYS A 424 21.71 27.37 -12.49
C LYS A 424 21.34 27.52 -11.05
N TYR A 425 20.74 26.48 -10.49
CA TYR A 425 20.47 26.42 -9.06
C TYR A 425 21.74 26.06 -8.29
N LEU A 426 22.04 26.84 -7.26
CA LEU A 426 23.17 26.64 -6.37
C LEU A 426 22.68 26.66 -4.92
N SER A 427 23.15 25.69 -4.13
CA SER A 427 23.04 25.75 -2.67
C SER A 427 24.44 25.93 -2.08
N GLU A 428 24.59 26.97 -1.26
CA GLU A 428 25.74 27.18 -0.35
C GLU A 428 25.32 26.97 1.12
N ASP A 429 24.15 26.36 1.31
CA ASP A 429 23.51 26.19 2.61
C ASP A 429 24.35 25.26 3.51
N ARG A 430 24.44 25.63 4.79
CA ARG A 430 25.09 24.79 5.81
C ARG A 430 24.14 23.73 6.36
N ASP A 431 22.83 23.93 6.21
CA ASP A 431 21.80 23.10 6.82
C ASP A 431 21.25 22.05 5.83
N VAL A 432 22.15 21.38 5.11
CA VAL A 432 21.77 20.26 4.24
C VAL A 432 21.31 19.09 5.10
N LYS A 433 20.07 18.64 4.89
CA LYS A 433 19.50 17.48 5.61
C LYS A 433 19.37 16.30 4.68
N LYS A 434 19.98 15.17 5.03
CA LYS A 434 19.73 13.89 4.37
C LYS A 434 18.31 13.41 4.70
N VAL A 435 17.61 12.92 3.69
CA VAL A 435 16.25 12.38 3.81
C VAL A 435 16.31 10.88 3.58
N GLU A 436 15.98 10.11 4.61
CA GLU A 436 16.13 8.64 4.62
C GLU A 436 14.81 7.89 4.45
N THR A 437 13.67 8.58 4.56
CA THR A 437 12.33 7.99 4.39
C THR A 437 11.40 8.98 3.68
N GLY A 438 10.41 8.45 2.97
CA GLY A 438 9.35 9.24 2.33
C GLY A 438 9.26 9.04 0.82
N GLU A 439 8.40 9.84 0.18
CA GLU A 439 8.07 9.77 -1.25
C GLU A 439 9.22 10.16 -2.20
N TYR A 440 10.29 10.75 -1.66
CA TYR A 440 11.46 11.19 -2.40
C TYR A 440 12.62 10.19 -2.35
N CYS A 441 12.47 9.08 -1.60
CA CYS A 441 13.49 8.05 -1.51
C CYS A 441 13.33 7.06 -2.67
N TYR A 442 14.28 7.10 -3.61
CA TYR A 442 14.31 6.20 -4.76
C TYR A 442 15.34 5.10 -4.59
N GLU A 443 15.02 3.91 -5.11
CA GLU A 443 16.03 2.88 -5.33
C GLU A 443 17.01 3.37 -6.40
N THR A 444 18.30 3.27 -6.12
CA THR A 444 19.38 3.73 -7.00
C THR A 444 20.46 2.68 -7.09
N ARG A 445 21.13 2.62 -8.25
CA ARG A 445 22.34 1.83 -8.45
C ARG A 445 23.42 2.67 -9.13
N ASP A 446 24.66 2.42 -8.74
CA ASP A 446 25.84 3.02 -9.36
C ASP A 446 25.99 2.49 -10.80
N ASN A 447 26.30 3.38 -11.74
CA ASN A 447 26.56 3.06 -13.14
C ASN A 447 27.97 3.46 -13.62
N GLY A 448 28.85 3.87 -12.71
CA GLY A 448 30.23 4.33 -12.97
C GLY A 448 30.35 5.82 -13.32
N ASP A 449 29.30 6.42 -13.87
CA ASP A 449 29.27 7.85 -14.27
C ASP A 449 28.25 8.68 -13.47
N GLY A 450 27.63 8.06 -12.45
CA GLY A 450 26.57 8.60 -11.61
C GLY A 450 25.59 7.50 -11.24
N ILE A 451 24.29 7.81 -11.26
CA ILE A 451 23.24 6.86 -10.84
C ILE A 451 22.25 6.49 -11.94
N ASP A 452 21.79 5.25 -11.88
CA ASP A 452 20.47 4.87 -12.39
C ASP A 452 19.47 4.97 -11.24
N VAL A 453 18.28 5.49 -11.54
CA VAL A 453 17.18 5.65 -10.58
C VAL A 453 16.03 4.76 -11.01
N ARG A 454 15.51 3.93 -10.10
CA ARG A 454 14.31 3.14 -10.37
C ARG A 454 13.08 4.01 -10.22
N MET A 455 12.34 4.16 -11.30
CA MET A 455 11.13 4.95 -11.37
C MET A 455 9.93 4.03 -11.64
N CYS A 456 8.78 4.34 -11.03
CA CYS A 456 7.51 3.71 -11.36
C CYS A 456 6.61 4.75 -12.04
N SER A 457 6.19 4.48 -13.28
CA SER A 457 5.22 5.35 -13.96
C SER A 457 3.81 4.77 -13.78
N ASN A 458 2.96 5.52 -13.09
CA ASN A 458 1.57 5.16 -12.82
C ASN A 458 0.58 5.83 -13.80
N GLU A 459 1.05 6.81 -14.58
CA GLU A 459 0.20 7.68 -15.38
C GLU A 459 0.57 7.60 -16.86
N HIS A 460 -0.43 7.30 -17.69
CA HIS A 460 -0.42 7.46 -19.16
C HIS A 460 -0.34 8.92 -19.60
N LYS A 461 0.47 9.74 -18.93
CA LYS A 461 0.84 11.04 -19.46
C LYS A 461 2.01 10.78 -20.41
N LEU A 462 1.66 10.53 -21.67
CA LEU A 462 2.52 10.90 -22.79
C LEU A 462 3.05 12.29 -22.46
N GLY A 463 4.36 12.40 -22.26
CA GLY A 463 5.01 13.65 -21.93
C GLY A 463 4.69 14.70 -22.99
N ASP A 464 4.92 15.96 -22.65
CA ASP A 464 4.52 17.06 -23.50
C ASP A 464 5.04 16.87 -24.94
N GLU A 465 4.11 16.68 -25.89
CA GLU A 465 4.45 16.55 -27.30
C GLU A 465 5.18 17.79 -27.80
N SER A 466 5.11 18.93 -27.12
CA SER A 466 5.84 20.16 -27.42
C SER A 466 7.35 20.07 -27.14
N ASP A 467 7.84 19.00 -26.50
CA ASP A 467 9.26 18.79 -26.24
C ASP A 467 10.04 18.68 -27.57
N THR A 468 10.70 19.78 -27.92
CA THR A 468 11.38 19.96 -29.20
C THR A 468 12.49 18.95 -29.42
N GLU A 469 13.19 18.50 -28.37
CA GLU A 469 14.24 17.50 -28.45
C GLU A 469 13.64 16.10 -28.68
N ALA A 470 12.55 15.75 -28.00
CA ALA A 470 11.84 14.49 -28.22
C ALA A 470 11.26 14.39 -29.64
N ARG A 471 10.64 15.47 -30.14
CA ARG A 471 10.19 15.55 -31.56
C ARG A 471 11.35 15.34 -32.52
N ALA A 472 12.48 15.97 -32.26
CA ALA A 472 13.67 15.86 -33.09
C ALA A 472 14.35 14.48 -33.00
N LEU A 473 14.03 13.66 -32.00
CA LEU A 473 14.52 12.29 -31.82
C LEU A 473 13.49 11.22 -32.19
N LYS A 474 12.23 11.59 -32.42
CA LYS A 474 11.11 10.68 -32.70
C LYS A 474 10.99 9.54 -31.66
N CYS A 475 11.26 9.86 -30.39
CA CYS A 475 11.16 8.93 -29.28
C CYS A 475 9.97 9.29 -28.35
N PRO A 476 9.35 8.29 -27.69
CA PRO A 476 8.33 8.53 -26.68
C PRO A 476 8.88 9.32 -25.49
N VAL A 477 8.02 10.12 -24.87
CA VAL A 477 8.30 10.85 -23.63
C VAL A 477 7.36 10.35 -22.53
N LEU A 478 7.92 10.08 -21.37
CA LEU A 478 7.18 9.70 -20.18
C LEU A 478 7.29 10.84 -19.16
N TYR A 479 6.16 11.31 -18.64
CA TYR A 479 6.18 12.32 -17.59
C TYR A 479 6.18 11.68 -16.21
N HIS A 480 7.06 12.14 -15.32
CA HIS A 480 7.10 11.75 -13.92
C HIS A 480 7.11 12.97 -12.99
N ALA A 481 6.33 12.94 -11.91
CA ALA A 481 6.15 14.09 -11.02
C ALA A 481 7.46 14.68 -10.48
N HIS A 482 8.45 13.83 -10.20
CA HIS A 482 9.75 14.26 -9.65
C HIS A 482 10.86 14.39 -10.70
N PHE A 483 10.74 13.74 -11.87
CA PHE A 483 11.81 13.70 -12.88
C PHE A 483 11.46 14.46 -14.17
N GLY A 484 10.25 15.01 -14.26
CA GLY A 484 9.76 15.70 -15.45
C GLY A 484 9.67 14.75 -16.65
N ASN A 485 10.07 15.25 -17.82
CA ASN A 485 10.08 14.50 -19.06
C ASN A 485 11.29 13.53 -19.13
N VAL A 486 11.00 12.23 -19.12
CA VAL A 486 11.94 11.13 -19.33
C VAL A 486 11.82 10.62 -20.76
N LEU A 487 12.94 10.55 -21.48
CA LEU A 487 12.98 10.12 -22.88
C LEU A 487 13.15 8.59 -22.97
N ASP A 488 12.25 7.92 -23.67
CA ASP A 488 12.43 6.51 -24.04
C ASP A 488 13.12 6.40 -25.40
N LYS A 489 14.38 6.85 -25.44
CA LYS A 489 15.17 6.97 -26.68
C LYS A 489 15.22 5.66 -27.47
N ASP A 490 15.36 4.54 -26.77
CA ASP A 490 15.58 3.22 -27.36
C ASP A 490 14.27 2.39 -27.44
N ARG A 491 13.12 3.01 -27.16
CA ARG A 491 11.79 2.38 -27.21
C ARG A 491 11.70 1.11 -26.35
N MET A 492 12.35 1.16 -25.19
CA MET A 492 12.40 0.06 -24.24
C MET A 492 11.05 -0.12 -23.54
N VAL A 493 10.24 0.94 -23.49
CA VAL A 493 8.93 0.94 -22.85
C VAL A 493 7.89 0.40 -23.81
N LYS A 494 7.56 -0.89 -23.65
CA LYS A 494 6.40 -1.50 -24.29
C LYS A 494 5.17 -1.15 -23.47
N MET A 495 4.44 -0.12 -23.90
CA MET A 495 3.26 0.35 -23.18
C MET A 495 2.12 -0.68 -23.26
N SER A 496 1.82 -1.35 -22.15
CA SER A 496 0.52 -2.00 -21.94
C SER A 496 -0.42 -0.98 -21.26
N VAL A 497 -1.68 -0.92 -21.68
CA VAL A 497 -2.62 0.18 -21.36
C VAL A 497 -3.02 0.21 -19.87
N ARG A 498 -2.55 -0.71 -19.01
CA ARG A 498 -3.06 -0.84 -17.63
C ARG A 498 -2.04 -1.20 -16.56
N GLU A 499 -0.75 -1.30 -16.87
CA GLU A 499 0.24 -1.73 -15.89
C GLU A 499 1.13 -0.58 -15.42
N LYS A 500 1.36 -0.55 -14.11
CA LYS A 500 2.43 0.27 -13.53
C LYS A 500 3.74 -0.27 -14.08
N MET A 501 4.47 0.55 -14.82
CA MET A 501 5.75 0.11 -15.35
C MET A 501 6.88 0.62 -14.46
N HIS A 502 7.75 -0.29 -14.04
CA HIS A 502 9.00 0.09 -13.40
C HIS A 502 10.10 0.14 -14.46
N MET A 503 10.98 1.12 -14.35
CA MET A 503 12.11 1.31 -15.25
C MET A 503 13.28 1.95 -14.54
N TRP A 504 14.48 1.64 -15.00
CA TRP A 504 15.66 2.39 -14.63
C TRP A 504 15.82 3.58 -15.57
N ILE A 505 15.99 4.76 -14.99
CA ILE A 505 16.26 6.00 -15.72
C ILE A 505 17.65 6.51 -15.35
N ARG A 506 18.32 7.17 -16.30
CA ARG A 506 19.65 7.76 -16.11
C ARG A 506 19.66 9.20 -16.57
N ARG A 507 20.44 10.04 -15.88
CA ARG A 507 20.77 11.39 -16.38
C ARG A 507 21.84 11.27 -17.46
N PHE A 508 21.47 11.48 -18.73
CA PHE A 508 22.34 11.28 -19.89
C PHE A 508 22.40 12.51 -20.78
N ARG A 509 23.54 12.74 -21.45
CA ARG A 509 23.70 13.89 -22.35
C ARG A 509 23.11 13.57 -23.73
N VAL A 510 22.04 14.26 -24.10
CA VAL A 510 21.32 14.13 -25.36
C VAL A 510 21.42 15.46 -26.11
N LYS A 511 22.07 15.48 -27.29
CA LYS A 511 22.28 16.68 -28.11
C LYS A 511 22.90 17.88 -27.37
N GLY A 512 23.71 17.62 -26.34
CA GLY A 512 24.41 18.65 -25.56
C GLY A 512 23.73 18.97 -24.22
N THR A 513 22.45 18.67 -24.07
CA THR A 513 21.64 18.88 -22.86
C THR A 513 21.58 17.61 -22.02
N HIS A 514 21.62 17.70 -20.69
CA HIS A 514 21.34 16.53 -19.85
C HIS A 514 19.83 16.27 -19.83
N ARG A 515 19.42 15.01 -20.01
CA ARG A 515 18.02 14.55 -20.01
C ARG A 515 17.93 13.28 -19.18
N TRP A 516 16.76 13.06 -18.55
CA TRP A 516 16.46 11.73 -18.02
C TRP A 516 16.10 10.82 -19.20
N VAL A 517 16.74 9.67 -19.28
CA VAL A 517 16.51 8.68 -20.35
C VAL A 517 16.21 7.32 -19.73
N VAL A 518 15.30 6.56 -20.32
CA VAL A 518 15.08 5.16 -19.96
C VAL A 518 16.29 4.34 -20.40
N VAL A 519 16.87 3.57 -19.48
CA VAL A 519 18.00 2.67 -19.78
C VAL A 519 17.61 1.20 -19.70
N GLU A 520 16.58 0.86 -18.92
CA GLU A 520 16.12 -0.52 -18.77
C GLU A 520 14.64 -0.53 -18.34
N SER A 521 13.81 -1.31 -19.04
CA SER A 521 12.43 -1.58 -18.64
C SER A 521 12.39 -2.84 -17.77
N ILE A 522 11.66 -2.80 -16.65
CA ILE A 522 11.44 -3.97 -15.80
C ILE A 522 10.06 -4.52 -16.13
N ALA A 523 10.02 -5.60 -16.92
CA ALA A 523 8.79 -6.34 -17.16
C ALA A 523 8.44 -7.13 -15.89
N PHE A 524 7.17 -7.06 -15.48
CA PHE A 524 6.62 -7.87 -14.39
C PHE A 524 5.90 -9.09 -14.94
#